data_AF-A0A7J6T2R1-F1
#
_entry.id   AF-A0A7J6T2R1-F1
#
_cell.length_a   1.000
_cell.length_b   1.000
_cell.length_c   1.000
_cell.angle_alpha   90.00
_cell.angle_beta   90.00
_cell.angle_gamma   90.00
#
_symmetry.space_group_name_H-M   'P 1'
#
loop_
_entity.id
_entity.type
_entity.pdbx_description
1 polymer ?
#
loop_
_entity_poly.entity_id
_entity_poly.type
_entity_poly.pdbx_seq_one_letter_code
_entity_poly.pdbx_strand_id
1 'polypeptide(L)'
;MCHIHGFLPYFYCPRPDQTVDCERFQARLESALRGSQTASGTRCKQLVTGVEIVVRENLMGWTGRDTASEYFRVTVALPKFISTSRGVLERGISVLQGDALWSCTTFETNIPYPLRFMIDNDIGGGSWVELPAGAYTPRTDSERVSTCQIEVDVPDYRQIIGHMAEGDWMALAPLRILSFDIEC
;
A
#
# COMPACT_ATOMS: atom_id res chain seq x y z
N MET A 1 -0.27 -18.86 11.35
CA MET A 1 0.47 -17.79 10.67
C MET A 1 0.13 -17.84 9.19
N CYS A 2 -0.30 -16.74 8.59
CA CYS A 2 -0.59 -16.66 7.17
C CYS A 2 0.34 -15.62 6.54
N HIS A 3 1.17 -16.02 5.60
CA HIS A 3 2.05 -15.13 4.84
C HIS A 3 1.34 -14.73 3.54
N ILE A 4 1.09 -13.44 3.37
CA ILE A 4 0.33 -12.92 2.22
C ILE A 4 1.26 -12.13 1.31
N HIS A 5 1.26 -12.45 0.02
CA HIS A 5 2.17 -11.88 -0.98
C HIS A 5 1.45 -11.05 -2.04
N GLY A 6 2.23 -10.27 -2.79
CA GLY A 6 1.73 -9.55 -3.97
C GLY A 6 1.01 -8.23 -3.73
N PHE A 7 0.85 -7.79 -2.47
CA PHE A 7 0.37 -6.45 -2.17
C PHE A 7 1.52 -5.44 -2.25
N LEU A 8 1.30 -4.29 -2.89
CA LEU A 8 2.30 -3.24 -3.03
C LEU A 8 1.76 -1.90 -2.51
N PRO A 9 2.60 -1.11 -1.82
CA PRO A 9 2.22 0.21 -1.33
C PRO A 9 1.98 1.20 -2.47
N TYR A 10 0.99 2.07 -2.33
CA TYR A 10 0.70 3.13 -3.28
C TYR A 10 0.16 4.39 -2.61
N PHE A 11 0.16 5.49 -3.36
CA PHE A 11 -0.41 6.77 -2.95
C PHE A 11 -0.93 7.54 -4.18
N TYR A 12 -1.49 8.73 -3.97
CA TYR A 12 -2.02 9.56 -5.05
C TYR A 12 -1.40 10.95 -5.09
N CYS A 13 -1.29 11.53 -6.28
CA CYS A 13 -0.95 12.93 -6.49
C CYS A 13 -1.67 13.48 -7.73
N PRO A 14 -1.96 14.80 -7.82
CA PRO A 14 -2.66 15.35 -8.97
C PRO A 14 -1.81 15.20 -10.23
N ARG A 15 -2.47 15.04 -11.39
CA ARG A 15 -1.79 15.08 -12.67
C ARG A 15 -1.46 16.55 -13.02
N PRO A 16 -0.20 16.90 -13.35
CA PRO A 16 0.18 18.27 -13.66
C PRO A 16 -0.55 18.86 -14.87
N ASP A 17 -0.59 18.08 -15.95
CA ASP A 17 -1.25 18.41 -17.21
C ASP A 17 -1.58 17.13 -18.00
N GLN A 18 -2.44 17.25 -19.02
CA GLN A 18 -2.85 16.12 -19.86
C GLN A 18 -1.74 15.59 -20.81
N THR A 19 -0.62 16.31 -20.94
CA THR A 19 0.52 15.96 -21.79
C THR A 19 1.56 15.10 -21.07
N VAL A 20 1.56 15.11 -19.73
CA VAL A 20 2.41 14.24 -18.92
C VAL A 20 1.74 12.87 -18.83
N ASP A 21 2.29 11.90 -19.55
CA ASP A 21 1.89 10.50 -19.46
C ASP A 21 2.48 9.79 -18.22
N CYS A 22 2.00 8.58 -17.96
CA CYS A 22 2.45 7.76 -16.84
C CYS A 22 3.94 7.42 -16.93
N GLU A 23 4.45 7.12 -18.13
CA GLU A 23 5.84 6.67 -18.33
C GLU A 23 6.83 7.79 -18.01
N ARG A 24 6.56 9.00 -18.50
CA ARG A 24 7.33 10.21 -18.22
C ARG A 24 7.30 10.53 -16.73
N PHE A 25 6.11 10.53 -16.11
CA PHE A 25 6.00 10.80 -14.67
C PHE A 25 6.78 9.75 -13.86
N GLN A 26 6.61 8.46 -14.16
CA GLN A 26 7.28 7.36 -13.50
C GLN A 26 8.81 7.49 -13.60
N ALA A 27 9.35 7.75 -14.78
CA ALA A 27 10.78 7.90 -14.99
C ALA A 27 11.37 9.09 -14.21
N ARG A 28 10.65 10.22 -14.16
CA ARG A 28 11.09 11.41 -13.42
C ARG A 28 11.05 11.21 -11.91
N LEU A 29 9.99 10.60 -11.39
CA LEU A 29 9.88 10.28 -9.97
C LEU A 29 10.92 9.23 -9.55
N GLU A 30 11.14 8.19 -10.35
CA GLU A 30 12.17 7.18 -10.14
C GLU A 30 13.56 7.81 -10.03
N SER A 31 13.90 8.69 -10.98
CA SER A 31 15.19 9.41 -10.97
C SER A 31 15.34 10.29 -9.73
N ALA A 32 14.31 11.04 -9.36
CA ALA A 32 14.33 11.90 -8.17
C ALA A 32 14.45 11.10 -6.86
N LEU A 33 13.79 9.94 -6.77
CA LEU A 33 13.89 9.04 -5.62
C LEU A 33 15.28 8.42 -5.49
N ARG A 34 15.92 8.04 -6.60
CA ARG A 34 17.29 7.50 -6.59
C ARG A 34 18.33 8.50 -6.12
N GLY A 35 18.09 9.80 -6.30
CA GLY A 35 18.92 10.85 -5.75
C GLY A 35 18.77 11.06 -4.23
N SER A 36 17.80 10.40 -3.58
CA SER A 36 17.53 10.55 -2.15
C SER A 36 18.30 9.54 -1.29
N GLN A 37 18.66 9.95 -0.07
CA GLN A 37 19.40 9.08 0.86
C GLN A 37 18.62 7.81 1.25
N THR A 38 17.29 7.81 1.22
CA THR A 38 16.45 6.65 1.57
C THR A 38 16.49 5.53 0.53
N ALA A 39 16.88 5.85 -0.70
CA ALA A 39 17.15 4.88 -1.77
C ALA A 39 18.57 4.29 -1.70
N SER A 40 19.51 4.94 -1.00
CA SER A 40 20.88 4.45 -0.85
C SER A 40 20.92 3.07 -0.19
N GLY A 41 21.68 2.15 -0.80
CA GLY A 41 21.82 0.77 -0.31
C GLY A 41 20.61 -0.13 -0.56
N THR A 42 19.56 0.35 -1.21
CA THR A 42 18.42 -0.51 -1.57
C THR A 42 18.79 -1.40 -2.77
N ARG A 43 18.41 -2.68 -2.71
CA ARG A 43 18.59 -3.66 -3.82
C ARG A 43 17.42 -3.69 -4.82
N CYS A 44 16.41 -2.83 -4.61
CA CYS A 44 15.26 -2.72 -5.48
C CYS A 44 15.70 -2.25 -6.88
N LYS A 45 15.42 -3.07 -7.89
CA LYS A 45 15.70 -2.72 -9.30
C LYS A 45 14.89 -1.51 -9.76
N GLN A 46 13.69 -1.32 -9.21
CA GLN A 46 12.76 -0.24 -9.52
C GLN A 46 12.08 0.20 -8.23
N LEU A 47 12.02 1.51 -7.97
CA LEU A 47 11.44 2.09 -6.75
C LEU A 47 9.95 2.42 -6.94
N VAL A 48 9.60 2.98 -8.10
CA VAL A 48 8.24 3.26 -8.56
C VAL A 48 7.82 2.14 -9.50
N THR A 49 7.01 1.21 -9.02
CA THR A 49 6.65 -0.03 -9.73
C THR A 49 5.54 0.16 -10.75
N GLY A 50 4.71 1.20 -10.62
CA GLY A 50 3.68 1.53 -11.59
C GLY A 50 3.06 2.89 -11.36
N VAL A 51 2.55 3.50 -12.43
CA VAL A 51 1.80 4.75 -12.42
C VAL A 51 0.59 4.59 -13.32
N GLU A 52 -0.58 4.95 -12.83
CA GLU A 52 -1.83 4.90 -13.58
C GLU A 52 -2.62 6.20 -13.38
N ILE A 53 -3.29 6.66 -14.42
CA ILE A 53 -4.18 7.82 -14.35
C ILE A 53 -5.53 7.35 -13.82
N VAL A 54 -6.00 8.01 -12.77
CA VAL A 54 -7.29 7.75 -12.15
C VAL A 54 -8.06 9.06 -12.00
N VAL A 55 -9.38 8.99 -12.13
CA VAL A 55 -10.25 10.13 -11.86
C VAL A 55 -10.67 10.07 -10.39
N ARG A 56 -10.42 11.15 -9.65
CA ARG A 56 -10.72 11.28 -8.21
C ARG A 56 -11.19 12.69 -7.87
N GLU A 57 -11.83 12.80 -6.71
CA GLU A 57 -12.28 14.07 -6.14
C GLU A 57 -11.60 14.29 -4.78
N ASN A 58 -11.30 15.53 -4.46
CA ASN A 58 -10.81 15.88 -3.14
C ASN A 58 -11.97 15.83 -2.14
N LEU A 59 -11.76 15.14 -1.01
CA LEU A 59 -12.74 15.08 0.07
C LEU A 59 -12.94 16.44 0.75
N MET A 60 -11.88 17.25 0.85
CA MET A 60 -11.89 18.53 1.55
C MET A 60 -12.18 19.70 0.61
N GLY A 61 -13.18 20.49 0.96
CA GLY A 61 -13.56 21.69 0.23
C GLY A 61 -14.56 21.39 -0.88
N TRP A 62 -15.79 21.86 -0.71
CA TRP A 62 -16.79 21.77 -1.76
C TRP A 62 -16.46 22.76 -2.88
N THR A 63 -16.12 22.26 -4.07
CA THR A 63 -15.81 23.08 -5.25
C THR A 63 -16.92 23.09 -6.30
N GLY A 64 -18.08 22.47 -6.01
CA GLY A 64 -19.25 22.45 -6.89
C GLY A 64 -19.64 21.04 -7.33
N ARG A 65 -20.36 20.95 -8.44
CA ARG A 65 -20.61 19.68 -9.15
C ARG A 65 -19.49 19.49 -10.19
N ASP A 66 -19.17 18.23 -10.51
CA ASP A 66 -18.12 17.85 -11.48
C ASP A 66 -16.70 18.29 -11.08
N THR A 67 -16.30 17.94 -9.87
CA THR A 67 -14.99 18.32 -9.30
C THR A 67 -13.90 17.28 -9.58
N ALA A 68 -14.30 16.19 -10.22
CA ALA A 68 -13.48 15.07 -10.63
C ALA A 68 -12.31 15.54 -11.50
N SER A 69 -11.11 15.27 -11.03
CA SER A 69 -9.86 15.62 -11.71
C SER A 69 -9.00 14.37 -11.90
N GLU A 70 -8.04 14.45 -12.81
CA GLU A 70 -7.07 13.37 -13.04
C GLU A 70 -5.96 13.41 -11.99
N TYR A 71 -5.70 12.24 -11.41
CA TYR A 71 -4.64 11.97 -10.46
C TYR A 71 -3.78 10.83 -10.98
N PHE A 72 -2.52 10.79 -10.57
CA PHE A 72 -1.71 9.60 -10.66
C PHE A 72 -1.90 8.76 -9.40
N ARG A 73 -2.27 7.48 -9.56
CA ARG A 73 -2.03 6.46 -8.55
C ARG A 73 -0.62 5.90 -8.77
N VAL A 74 0.23 6.07 -7.78
CA VAL A 74 1.66 5.74 -7.84
C VAL A 74 1.91 4.56 -6.92
N THR A 75 2.30 3.43 -7.50
CA THR A 75 2.70 2.24 -6.76
C THR A 75 4.22 2.23 -6.59
N VAL A 76 4.69 1.92 -5.38
CA VAL A 76 6.11 1.86 -5.04
C VAL A 76 6.50 0.50 -4.49
N ALA A 77 7.79 0.17 -4.56
CA ALA A 77 8.29 -1.16 -4.20
C ALA A 77 8.23 -1.45 -2.68
N LEU A 78 8.38 -0.42 -1.83
CA LEU A 78 8.45 -0.56 -0.38
C LEU A 78 7.74 0.61 0.32
N PRO A 79 7.14 0.39 1.51
CA PRO A 79 6.38 1.44 2.21
C PRO A 79 7.22 2.70 2.52
N LYS A 80 8.53 2.54 2.80
CA LYS A 80 9.44 3.66 3.05
C LYS A 80 9.58 4.64 1.88
N PHE A 81 9.25 4.22 0.65
CA PHE A 81 9.30 5.09 -0.52
C PHE A 81 8.08 5.99 -0.64
N ILE A 82 6.97 5.71 0.07
CA ILE A 82 5.81 6.62 0.12
C ILE A 82 6.22 7.95 0.74
N SER A 83 6.80 7.93 1.95
CA SER A 83 7.20 9.15 2.66
C SER A 83 8.28 9.94 1.93
N THR A 84 9.22 9.23 1.28
CA THR A 84 10.24 9.85 0.43
C THR A 84 9.61 10.52 -0.79
N SER A 85 8.68 9.84 -1.45
CA SER A 85 7.97 10.37 -2.64
C SER A 85 7.20 11.63 -2.30
N ARG A 86 6.49 11.66 -1.17
CA ARG A 86 5.85 12.88 -0.65
C ARG A 86 6.84 14.04 -0.61
N GLY A 87 7.96 13.88 0.09
CA GLY A 87 8.92 14.97 0.26
C GLY A 87 9.58 15.41 -1.06
N VAL A 88 9.81 14.49 -1.99
CA VAL A 88 10.31 14.82 -3.34
C VAL A 88 9.28 15.63 -4.14
N LEU A 89 8.02 15.20 -4.12
CA LEU A 89 6.92 15.87 -4.84
C LEU A 89 6.56 17.23 -4.24
N GLU A 90 6.66 17.40 -2.92
CA GLU A 90 6.44 18.68 -2.25
C GLU A 90 7.56 19.70 -2.54
N ARG A 91 8.82 19.24 -2.64
CA ARG A 91 9.95 20.08 -3.09
C ARG A 91 9.89 20.41 -4.58
N GLY A 92 9.28 19.53 -5.36
CA GLY A 92 9.07 19.67 -6.79
C GLY A 92 10.02 18.86 -7.65
N ILE A 93 9.51 18.41 -8.80
CA ILE A 93 10.23 17.63 -9.81
C ILE A 93 10.06 18.25 -11.20
N SER A 94 11.10 18.13 -12.04
CA SER A 94 11.00 18.54 -13.45
C SER A 94 10.28 17.45 -14.24
N VAL A 95 8.96 17.63 -14.41
CA VAL A 95 8.11 16.72 -15.19
C VAL A 95 7.44 17.40 -16.38
N LEU A 96 7.22 18.71 -16.32
CA LEU A 96 6.64 19.53 -17.39
C LEU A 96 7.62 19.71 -18.55
N GLN A 97 7.15 20.22 -19.71
CA GLN A 97 8.07 20.66 -20.76
C GLN A 97 8.82 21.91 -20.30
N GLY A 98 10.15 21.89 -20.43
CA GLY A 98 11.05 22.89 -19.85
C GLY A 98 11.55 22.50 -18.45
N ASP A 99 12.56 23.22 -17.95
CA ASP A 99 13.21 22.92 -16.66
C ASP A 99 12.42 23.43 -15.44
N ALA A 100 11.13 23.72 -15.62
CA ALA A 100 10.27 24.15 -14.53
C ALA A 100 10.01 23.00 -13.54
N LEU A 101 10.19 23.29 -12.25
CA LEU A 101 9.82 22.38 -11.18
C LEU A 101 8.33 22.45 -10.94
N TRP A 102 7.68 21.29 -10.97
CA TRP A 102 6.30 21.12 -10.56
C TRP A 102 6.25 20.48 -9.18
N SER A 103 5.57 21.11 -8.24
CA SER A 103 5.30 20.57 -6.91
C SER A 103 3.82 20.33 -6.70
N CYS A 104 3.50 19.36 -5.84
CA CYS A 104 2.12 19.04 -5.51
C CYS A 104 1.96 18.49 -4.10
N THR A 105 0.72 18.55 -3.61
CA THR A 105 0.30 17.81 -2.42
C THR A 105 0.00 16.36 -2.81
N THR A 106 0.48 15.43 -1.98
CA THR A 106 0.17 14.01 -2.11
C THR A 106 -0.94 13.59 -1.16
N PHE A 107 -1.70 12.56 -1.54
CA PHE A 107 -2.83 12.05 -0.80
C PHE A 107 -2.57 10.60 -0.38
N GLU A 108 -3.16 10.21 0.75
CA GLU A 108 -3.04 8.88 1.37
C GLU A 108 -1.61 8.44 1.72
N THR A 109 -0.64 9.34 1.65
CA THR A 109 0.76 9.06 1.95
C THR A 109 1.04 8.82 3.45
N ASN A 110 0.03 8.97 4.32
CA ASN A 110 0.09 8.79 5.77
C ASN A 110 -0.67 7.54 6.25
N ILE A 111 -1.27 6.76 5.36
CA ILE A 111 -1.96 5.51 5.74
C ILE A 111 -0.90 4.42 5.98
N PRO A 112 -0.87 3.80 7.17
CA PRO A 112 0.03 2.68 7.43
C PRO A 112 -0.20 1.53 6.44
N TYR A 113 0.88 0.91 5.96
CA TYR A 113 0.80 -0.16 4.97
C TYR A 113 -0.13 -1.33 5.35
N PRO A 114 -0.12 -1.85 6.59
CA PRO A 114 -1.08 -2.87 7.02
C PRO A 114 -2.53 -2.38 7.00
N LEU A 115 -2.77 -1.11 7.36
CA LEU A 115 -4.11 -0.54 7.35
C LEU A 115 -4.63 -0.37 5.91
N ARG A 116 -3.79 0.06 4.96
CA ARG A 116 -4.19 0.10 3.54
C ARG A 116 -4.54 -1.30 3.03
N PHE A 117 -3.75 -2.31 3.39
CA PHE A 117 -4.05 -3.71 3.05
C PHE A 117 -5.43 -4.14 3.58
N MET A 118 -5.74 -3.81 4.84
CA MET A 118 -7.02 -4.12 5.46
C MET A 118 -8.19 -3.43 4.75
N ILE A 119 -8.05 -2.13 4.46
CA ILE A 119 -9.06 -1.35 3.74
C ILE A 119 -9.30 -1.91 2.33
N ASP A 120 -8.25 -2.30 1.60
CA ASP A 120 -8.35 -2.78 0.22
C ASP A 120 -9.01 -4.15 0.06
N ASN A 121 -9.03 -4.93 1.13
CA ASN A 121 -9.54 -6.30 1.11
C ASN A 121 -10.75 -6.46 2.04
N ASP A 122 -11.37 -5.35 2.49
CA ASP A 122 -12.54 -5.36 3.37
C ASP A 122 -12.31 -6.18 4.65
N ILE A 123 -11.12 -6.07 5.24
CA ILE A 123 -10.74 -6.79 6.48
C ILE A 123 -10.82 -5.83 7.66
N GLY A 124 -11.69 -6.17 8.62
CA GLY A 124 -11.83 -5.44 9.88
C GLY A 124 -10.82 -5.89 10.95
N GLY A 125 -10.65 -5.07 11.99
CA GLY A 125 -9.93 -5.50 13.19
C GLY A 125 -10.70 -6.57 13.93
N GLY A 126 -10.08 -7.73 14.18
CA GLY A 126 -10.73 -8.86 14.85
C GLY A 126 -11.80 -9.57 14.02
N SER A 127 -11.84 -9.33 12.71
CA SER A 127 -12.79 -9.98 11.81
C SER A 127 -12.34 -11.41 11.45
N TRP A 128 -13.26 -12.18 10.87
CA TRP A 128 -12.93 -13.46 10.27
C TRP A 128 -12.31 -13.27 8.89
N VAL A 129 -11.43 -14.19 8.52
CA VAL A 129 -10.83 -14.27 7.19
C VAL A 129 -10.89 -15.70 6.69
N GLU A 130 -11.08 -15.87 5.39
CA GLU A 130 -11.15 -17.16 4.73
C GLU A 130 -10.09 -17.27 3.63
N LEU A 131 -9.49 -18.46 3.54
CA LEU A 131 -8.60 -18.85 2.46
C LEU A 131 -9.29 -19.99 1.69
N PRO A 132 -9.80 -19.74 0.46
CA PRO A 132 -10.42 -20.78 -0.35
C PRO A 132 -9.48 -21.96 -0.61
N ALA A 133 -10.05 -23.14 -0.87
CA ALA A 133 -9.25 -24.31 -1.24
C ALA A 133 -8.43 -24.02 -2.50
N GLY A 134 -7.12 -24.31 -2.44
CA GLY A 134 -6.17 -24.02 -3.53
C GLY A 134 -5.62 -22.59 -3.56
N ALA A 135 -6.12 -21.68 -2.71
CA ALA A 135 -5.59 -20.32 -2.58
C ALA A 135 -4.33 -20.21 -1.71
N TYR A 136 -3.91 -21.32 -1.09
CA TYR A 136 -2.79 -21.32 -0.16
C TYR A 136 -1.98 -22.61 -0.25
N THR A 137 -0.71 -22.52 0.10
CA THR A 137 0.20 -23.66 0.21
C THR A 137 0.75 -23.76 1.64
N PRO A 138 0.64 -24.91 2.31
CA PRO A 138 1.30 -25.13 3.59
C PRO A 138 2.82 -25.01 3.45
N ARG A 139 3.48 -24.38 4.43
CA ARG A 139 4.95 -24.33 4.47
C ARG A 139 5.53 -25.65 4.96
N THR A 140 6.68 -26.03 4.42
CA THR A 140 7.47 -27.14 4.94
C THR A 140 8.14 -26.78 6.26
N ASP A 141 8.50 -27.76 7.08
CA ASP A 141 9.09 -27.51 8.40
C ASP A 141 10.40 -26.69 8.34
N SER A 142 11.17 -26.79 7.26
CA SER A 142 12.37 -25.99 7.05
C SER A 142 12.11 -24.52 6.73
N GLU A 143 10.90 -24.17 6.28
CA GLU A 143 10.50 -22.82 5.86
C GLU A 143 9.64 -22.11 6.91
N ARG A 144 9.20 -22.85 7.94
CA ARG A 144 8.41 -22.30 9.05
C ARG A 144 9.26 -21.35 9.86
N VAL A 145 8.70 -20.17 10.12
CA VAL A 145 9.33 -19.14 10.96
C VAL A 145 8.53 -18.86 12.23
N SER A 146 7.34 -19.46 12.35
CA SER A 146 6.46 -19.31 13.51
C SER A 146 6.32 -20.61 14.29
N THR A 147 5.80 -20.50 15.53
CA THR A 147 5.39 -21.64 16.36
C THR A 147 3.92 -22.01 16.19
N CYS A 148 3.21 -21.40 15.22
CA CYS A 148 1.80 -21.68 14.98
C CYS A 148 1.61 -23.10 14.42
N GLN A 149 0.51 -23.74 14.79
CA GLN A 149 0.14 -25.09 14.29
C GLN A 149 -0.06 -25.12 12.77
N ILE A 150 -0.65 -24.06 12.22
CA ILE A 150 -0.88 -23.89 10.78
C ILE A 150 -0.05 -22.70 10.31
N GLU A 151 0.80 -22.93 9.31
CA GLU A 151 1.60 -21.90 8.63
C GLU A 151 1.50 -22.08 7.12
N VAL A 152 1.02 -21.06 6.42
CA VAL A 152 0.68 -21.12 5.00
C VAL A 152 1.17 -19.87 4.25
N ASP A 153 1.41 -20.02 2.96
CA ASP A 153 1.63 -18.93 2.01
C ASP A 153 0.39 -18.75 1.12
N VAL A 154 -0.01 -17.49 0.95
CA VAL A 154 -1.03 -17.04 -0.01
C VAL A 154 -0.30 -16.23 -1.09
N PRO A 155 -0.13 -16.77 -2.31
CA PRO A 155 0.74 -16.18 -3.33
C PRO A 155 0.22 -14.85 -3.89
N ASP A 156 -1.10 -14.64 -3.90
CA ASP A 156 -1.73 -13.37 -4.29
C ASP A 156 -2.73 -12.95 -3.23
N TYR A 157 -2.51 -11.76 -2.65
CA TYR A 157 -3.38 -11.19 -1.64
C TYR A 157 -4.86 -11.14 -2.02
N ARG A 158 -5.19 -11.03 -3.30
CA ARG A 158 -6.59 -10.96 -3.77
C ARG A 158 -7.39 -12.24 -3.54
N GLN A 159 -6.72 -13.32 -3.14
CA GLN A 159 -7.37 -14.59 -2.83
C GLN A 159 -7.86 -14.68 -1.39
N ILE A 160 -7.50 -13.73 -0.51
CA ILE A 160 -8.07 -13.65 0.83
C ILE A 160 -9.49 -13.10 0.76
N ILE A 161 -10.38 -13.66 1.57
CA ILE A 161 -11.74 -13.14 1.72
C ILE A 161 -11.88 -12.60 3.15
N GLY A 162 -12.16 -11.31 3.27
CA GLY A 162 -12.53 -10.67 4.52
C GLY A 162 -14.02 -10.82 4.78
N HIS A 163 -14.38 -11.22 6.00
CA HIS A 163 -15.78 -11.30 6.42
C HIS A 163 -16.08 -10.20 7.44
N MET A 164 -17.05 -9.34 7.14
CA MET A 164 -17.53 -8.32 8.08
C MET A 164 -18.14 -8.99 9.31
N ALA A 165 -18.01 -8.36 10.48
CA ALA A 165 -18.46 -8.91 11.76
C ALA A 165 -19.99 -8.80 11.93
N GLU A 166 -20.72 -9.50 11.06
CA GLU A 166 -22.17 -9.50 10.97
C GLU A 166 -22.69 -10.94 10.82
N GLY A 167 -23.91 -11.20 11.29
CA GLY A 167 -24.54 -12.52 11.17
C GLY A 167 -23.66 -13.65 11.74
N ASP A 168 -23.37 -14.64 10.91
CA ASP A 168 -22.58 -15.82 11.28
C ASP A 168 -21.12 -15.50 11.65
N TRP A 169 -20.63 -14.32 11.24
CA TRP A 169 -19.25 -13.87 11.48
C TRP A 169 -19.10 -12.99 12.73
N MET A 170 -20.13 -12.91 13.59
CA MET A 170 -20.05 -12.18 14.87
C MET A 170 -19.35 -12.98 15.98
N ALA A 171 -19.17 -14.29 15.80
CA ALA A 171 -18.59 -15.14 16.83
C ALA A 171 -17.13 -14.78 17.11
N LEU A 172 -16.71 -14.89 18.37
CA LEU A 172 -15.30 -14.75 18.76
C LEU A 172 -14.63 -16.12 18.77
N ALA A 173 -13.40 -16.19 18.26
CA ALA A 173 -12.55 -17.36 18.42
C ALA A 173 -12.21 -17.60 19.91
N PRO A 174 -11.97 -18.85 20.33
CA PRO A 174 -11.60 -19.17 21.71
C PRO A 174 -10.15 -18.75 22.01
N LEU A 175 -9.95 -17.45 22.28
CA LEU A 175 -8.63 -16.89 22.59
C LEU A 175 -8.08 -17.46 23.91
N ARG A 176 -6.78 -17.74 23.94
CA ARG A 176 -6.07 -18.16 25.17
C ARG A 176 -5.58 -16.92 25.91
N ILE A 177 -6.05 -16.73 27.15
CA ILE A 177 -5.69 -15.59 28.00
C ILE A 177 -4.72 -16.09 29.07
N LEU A 178 -3.56 -15.44 29.17
CA LEU A 178 -2.56 -15.69 30.21
C LEU A 178 -2.45 -14.45 31.10
N SER A 179 -2.59 -14.64 32.41
CA SER A 179 -2.32 -13.63 33.43
C SER A 179 -1.27 -14.21 34.38
N PHE A 180 -0.21 -13.47 34.66
CA PHE A 180 0.85 -13.87 35.58
C PHE A 180 1.28 -12.68 36.43
N ASP A 181 1.93 -12.98 37.55
CA ASP A 181 2.41 -12.02 38.52
C ASP A 181 3.83 -12.42 38.94
N ILE A 182 4.68 -11.44 39.27
CA ILE A 182 6.06 -11.68 39.70
C ILE A 182 6.36 -10.90 40.97
N GLU A 183 7.09 -11.54 41.89
CA GLU A 183 7.53 -10.95 43.16
C GLU A 183 9.06 -11.06 43.26
N CYS A 184 9.68 -10.12 43.97
CA CYS A 184 11.13 -10.01 44.14
C CYS A 184 11.65 -10.73 45.39
#